data_AF-A0A8D0FX51-F1
#
_entry.id   AF-A0A8D0FX51-F1
#
_cell.length_a   1.000
_cell.length_b   1.000
_cell.length_c   1.000
_cell.angle_alpha   90.00
_cell.angle_beta   90.00
_cell.angle_gamma   90.00
#
_symmetry.space_group_name_H-M   'P 1'
#
loop_
_entity.id
_entity.type
_entity.pdbx_description
1 polymer ?
#
loop_
_entity_poly.entity_id
_entity_poly.type
_entity_poly.pdbx_seq_one_letter_code
_entity_poly.pdbx_strand_id
1 'polypeptide(L)' 'MKVTVCFGRTGIVVPCKDGQLRVRDLTQQALQRYRKAQEKVRASHHVSLSERVSCTNLP' A
#
# COMPACT_ATOMS: atom_id res chain seq x y z
N MET A 1 12.92 10.68 2.60
CA MET A 1 12.58 10.10 1.28
C MET A 1 11.11 9.65 1.27
N LYS A 2 10.45 9.49 0.11
CA LYS A 2 9.08 8.95 0.01
C LYS A 2 8.99 7.94 -1.13
N VAL A 3 8.21 6.88 -0.92
CA VAL A 3 8.08 5.77 -1.86
C VAL A 3 6.60 5.51 -2.08
N THR A 4 6.21 5.14 -3.29
CA THR A 4 4.83 4.80 -3.61
C THR A 4 4.72 3.28 -3.71
N VAL A 5 3.80 2.69 -2.96
CA VAL A 5 3.48 1.26 -3.01
C VAL A 5 2.15 1.09 -3.72
N CYS A 6 2.12 0.26 -4.76
CA CYS A 6 0.91 -0.01 -5.53
C CYS A 6 0.21 -1.25 -4.98
N PHE A 7 -1.02 -1.09 -4.50
CA PHE A 7 -1.93 -2.19 -4.16
C PHE A 7 -2.94 -2.35 -5.30
N GLY A 8 -2.61 -3.19 -6.28
CA GLY A 8 -3.38 -3.29 -7.52
C GLY A 8 -3.41 -1.96 -8.25
N ARG A 9 -4.58 -1.31 -8.31
CA ARG A 9 -4.77 0.03 -8.95
C ARG A 9 -4.63 1.20 -7.97
N THR A 10 -4.47 0.94 -6.67
CA THR A 10 -4.38 1.99 -5.65
C THR A 10 -2.94 2.26 -5.29
N GLY A 11 -2.46 3.48 -5.59
CA GLY A 11 -1.13 3.94 -5.15
C GLY A 11 -1.18 4.54 -3.75
N ILE A 12 -0.34 4.03 -2.84
CA ILE A 12 -0.22 4.51 -1.47
C ILE A 12 1.19 5.09 -1.26
N VAL A 13 1.25 6.36 -0.91
CA VAL A 13 2.52 7.04 -0.60
C VAL A 13 2.92 6.72 0.84
N VAL A 14 4.13 6.20 1.01
CA VAL A 14 4.75 5.90 2.30
C VAL A 14 6.02 6.75 2.48
N PRO A 15 6.08 7.62 3.50
CA PRO A 15 7.30 8.33 3.83
C PRO A 15 8.29 7.32 4.44
N CYS A 16 9.45 7.20 3.81
CA CYS A 16 10.54 6.36 4.28
C CYS A 16 11.64 7.32 4.69
N LYS A 17 11.78 7.57 6.00
CA LYS A 17 12.64 8.62 6.58
C LYS A 17 14.02 8.70 5.90
N ASP A 18 14.94 7.84 6.31
CA ASP A 18 16.35 7.82 5.89
C ASP A 18 16.71 6.64 4.99
N GLY A 19 15.71 5.95 4.43
CA GLY A 19 15.94 4.82 3.51
C GLY A 19 16.38 3.51 4.17
N GLN A 20 16.64 3.47 5.48
CA GLN A 20 16.94 2.22 6.22
C GLN A 20 15.70 1.38 6.59
N LEU A 21 14.50 1.80 6.14
CA LEU A 21 13.27 1.07 6.44
C LEU A 21 13.26 -0.27 5.71
N ARG A 22 13.17 -1.38 6.44
CA ARG A 22 13.10 -2.72 5.84
C ARG A 22 11.85 -2.83 4.99
N VAL A 23 11.92 -3.62 3.92
CA VAL A 23 10.79 -3.89 3.02
C VAL A 23 9.56 -4.34 3.82
N ARG A 24 9.74 -5.21 4.83
CA ARG A 24 8.65 -5.66 5.72
C ARG A 24 7.95 -4.49 6.41
N ASP A 25 8.70 -3.59 7.03
CA ASP A 25 8.14 -2.43 7.75
C ASP A 25 7.48 -1.44 6.79
N LEU A 26 8.05 -1.28 5.60
CA LEU A 26 7.50 -0.49 4.51
C LEU A 26 6.15 -1.05 4.03
N THR A 27 6.08 -2.36 3.77
CA THR A 27 4.84 -3.05 3.41
C THR A 27 3.79 -2.93 4.50
N GLN A 28 4.18 -3.03 5.77
CA GLN A 28 3.25 -2.93 6.90
C GLN A 28 2.66 -1.51 7.04
N GLN A 29 3.48 -0.47 6.87
CA GLN A 29 3.01 0.92 6.83
C GLN A 29 2.12 1.19 5.60
N ALA A 30 2.51 0.64 4.45
CA ALA A 30 1.73 0.73 3.21
C ALA A 30 0.35 0.10 3.39
N LEU A 31 0.29 -1.10 3.98
CA LEU A 31 -0.94 -1.84 4.25
C LEU A 31 -1.84 -1.10 5.23
N GLN A 32 -1.28 -0.52 6.30
CA GLN A 32 -2.06 0.26 7.26
C GLN A 32 -2.71 1.48 6.60
N ARG A 33 -1.97 2.17 5.71
CA ARG A 33 -2.51 3.30 4.94
C ARG A 33 -3.51 2.85 3.88
N TYR A 34 -3.27 1.73 3.21
CA TYR A 34 -4.18 1.15 2.25
C TYR A 34 -5.53 0.85 2.90
N ARG A 35 -5.56 0.17 4.06
CA ARG A 35 -6.79 -0.14 4.79
C ARG A 35 -7.57 1.13 5.19
N LYS A 36 -6.89 2.16 5.69
CA LYS A 36 -7.53 3.45 6.04
C LYS A 36 -8.08 4.18 4.81
N ALA A 37 -7.34 4.19 3.71
CA ALA A 37 -7.80 4.77 2.45
C ALA A 37 -9.00 3.98 1.90
N GLN A 38 -8.95 2.65 2.02
CA GLN A 38 -10.00 1.78 1.55
C GLN A 38 -11.27 1.88 2.40
N GLU A 39 -11.17 2.09 3.70
CA GLU A 39 -12.33 2.34 4.57
C GLU A 39 -13.09 3.60 4.14
N LYS A 40 -12.36 4.67 3.77
CA LYS A 40 -12.96 5.88 3.18
C LYS A 40 -13.61 5.63 1.82
N VAL A 41 -13.02 4.75 0.99
CA VAL A 41 -13.56 4.42 -0.35
C VAL A 41 -14.77 3.47 -0.24
N ARG A 42 -14.75 2.51 0.69
CA ARG A 42 -15.83 1.56 0.95
C ARG A 42 -17.08 2.25 1.51
N ALA A 43 -16.92 3.35 2.23
CA ALA A 43 -18.03 4.21 2.63
C ALA A 43 -18.78 4.85 1.43
N SER A 44 -18.20 4.84 0.23
CA SER A 44 -18.86 5.34 -0.99
C SER A 44 -19.17 4.26 -2.02
N HIS A 45 -18.44 3.13 -2.09
CA HIS A 45 -18.74 2.07 -3.06
C HIS A 45 -18.44 0.67 -2.49
N HIS A 46 -19.46 -0.20 -2.46
CA HIS A 46 -19.38 -1.63 -2.12
C HIS A 46 -18.54 -2.37 -3.18
N VAL A 47 -17.27 -2.69 -2.88
CA VAL A 47 -16.43 -3.53 -3.74
C VAL A 47 -15.70 -4.58 -2.91
N SER A 48 -16.00 -5.86 -3.20
CA SER A 48 -15.36 -7.07 -2.70
C SER A 48 -13.87 -7.07 -3.01
N LEU A 49 -13.03 -7.26 -1.99
CA LEU A 49 -11.57 -7.17 -2.12
C LEU A 49 -10.93 -8.57 -2.03
N SER A 50 -10.37 -9.04 -3.14
CA SER A 50 -9.40 -10.13 -3.16
C SER A 50 -8.00 -9.51 -3.20
N GLU A 51 -7.32 -9.42 -2.05
CA GLU A 51 -5.95 -8.90 -1.95
C GLU A 51 -4.95 -9.94 -2.43
N ARG A 52 -4.61 -9.90 -3.73
CA ARG A 52 -3.36 -10.52 -4.22
C ARG A 52 -2.25 -9.47 -4.22
N VAL A 53 -1.45 -9.44 -3.16
CA VAL A 53 -0.17 -8.70 -3.16
C VAL A 53 0.76 -9.39 -4.15
N SER A 54 0.90 -8.81 -5.33
CA SER A 54 1.71 -9.36 -6.42
C SER A 54 3.08 -8.68 -6.38
N CYS A 55 4.07 -9.34 -5.77
CA CYS A 55 5.46 -8.91 -5.82
C CYS A 55 6.05 -9.34 -7.18
N THR A 56 5.83 -8.57 -8.25
CA THR A 56 6.60 -8.78 -9.48
C THR A 56 8.00 -8.21 -9.27
N ASN A 57 9.01 -9.07 -9.12
CA ASN A 57 10.40 -8.68 -9.33
C ASN A 57 10.50 -8.16 -10.77
N LEU A 58 10.70 -6.86 -10.92
CA LEU A 58 10.99 -6.25 -12.21
C LEU A 58 12.48 -6.52 -12.51
N PRO A 59 12.81 -7.18 -13.64
CA PRO A 59 14.19 -7.45 -14.03
C PRO A 59 14.97 -6.17 -14.37
#